data_AF-A0A209C8U2-F1
#
_entry.id   AF-A0A209C8U2-F1
#
_cell.length_a   1.000
_cell.length_b   1.000
_cell.length_c   1.000
_cell.angle_alpha   90.00
_cell.angle_beta   90.00
_cell.angle_gamma   90.00
#
_symmetry.space_group_name_H-M   'P 1'
#
loop_
_entity.id
_entity.type
_entity.pdbx_description
1 polymer ?
#
loop_
_entity_poly.entity_id
_entity_poly.type
_entity_poly.pdbx_seq_one_letter_code
_entity_poly.pdbx_strand_id
1 'polypeptide(L)'
;MRSIAGDGAHGAIVTAESGHTQRKSREGRFVLEPDPKVVRELLTRYASLRIAQAERPRPAVVRELTDVSYTLCVMMATTSVHDAVAKADALLLAKGGTAPQAGPVDANGESGLSLAV
;
A
#
# COMPACT_ATOMS: atom_id res chain seq x y z
N MET A 1 -37.27 41.42 -40.07
CA MET A 1 -36.68 42.64 -39.48
C MET A 1 -36.73 42.51 -37.96
N ARG A 2 -35.53 42.54 -37.34
CA ARG A 2 -35.12 42.84 -35.93
C ARG A 2 -36.19 42.78 -34.83
N SER A 3 -36.06 41.88 -33.83
CA SER A 3 -35.12 41.92 -32.68
C SER A 3 -35.70 42.74 -31.52
N ILE A 4 -36.23 42.05 -30.51
CA ILE A 4 -36.40 42.60 -29.16
C ILE A 4 -35.26 42.06 -28.29
N ALA A 5 -34.27 42.91 -28.03
CA ALA A 5 -33.36 42.75 -26.89
C ALA A 5 -34.23 42.80 -25.62
N GLY A 6 -34.04 41.93 -24.62
CA GLY A 6 -32.96 42.06 -23.63
C GLY A 6 -33.24 43.29 -22.76
N ASP A 7 -33.18 43.32 -21.45
CA ASP A 7 -32.54 42.53 -20.41
C ASP A 7 -32.80 43.40 -19.15
N GLY A 8 -33.02 42.83 -17.97
CA GLY A 8 -33.36 43.66 -16.82
C GLY A 8 -33.68 42.88 -15.56
N ALA A 9 -32.65 42.22 -15.04
CA ALA A 9 -32.65 41.56 -13.75
C ALA A 9 -32.94 42.53 -12.60
N HIS A 10 -33.88 42.17 -11.72
CA HIS A 10 -33.88 42.63 -10.34
C HIS A 10 -34.05 41.43 -9.42
N GLY A 11 -33.01 41.20 -8.61
CA GLY A 11 -32.94 40.10 -7.66
C GLY A 11 -33.85 40.30 -6.46
N ALA A 12 -34.33 39.18 -5.93
CA ALA A 12 -34.81 39.07 -4.55
C ALA A 12 -34.39 37.71 -3.97
N ILE A 13 -33.29 37.82 -3.23
CA ILE A 13 -32.76 37.08 -2.09
C ILE A 13 -33.68 36.06 -1.38
N VAL A 14 -33.11 34.85 -1.23
CA VAL A 14 -33.20 33.84 -0.15
C VAL A 14 -34.55 33.44 0.46
N THR A 15 -34.88 32.16 0.28
CA THR A 15 -35.24 31.29 1.41
C THR A 15 -34.45 29.99 1.31
N ALA A 16 -33.61 29.79 2.31
CA ALA A 16 -32.94 28.54 2.62
C ALA A 16 -33.96 27.40 2.71
N GLU A 17 -33.67 26.27 2.07
CA GLU A 17 -33.99 24.96 2.66
C GLU A 17 -32.78 24.05 2.49
N SER A 18 -32.03 24.02 3.60
CA SER A 18 -31.09 22.97 3.97
C SER A 18 -31.74 21.60 3.81
N GLY A 19 -31.40 20.94 2.71
CA GLY A 19 -31.63 19.51 2.50
C GLY A 19 -30.33 18.70 2.49
N HIS A 20 -29.23 19.19 3.07
CA HIS A 20 -28.01 18.40 3.20
C HIS A 20 -28.11 17.46 4.41
N THR A 21 -28.97 16.45 4.29
CA THR A 21 -28.75 15.21 5.04
C THR A 21 -28.59 14.06 4.07
N GLN A 22 -27.64 14.19 3.14
CA GLN A 22 -26.95 12.99 2.67
C GLN A 22 -26.16 12.45 3.86
N ARG A 23 -26.85 11.78 4.80
CA ARG A 23 -26.22 10.88 5.74
C ARG A 23 -25.69 9.72 4.90
N LYS A 24 -24.54 9.93 4.26
CA LYS A 24 -23.74 8.89 3.62
C LYS A 24 -23.46 7.90 4.75
N SER A 25 -24.21 6.79 4.76
CA SER A 25 -24.07 5.72 5.74
C SER A 25 -22.60 5.37 5.80
N ARG A 26 -21.94 5.78 6.88
CA ARG A 26 -20.63 5.25 7.24
C ARG A 26 -20.90 3.88 7.88
N GLU A 27 -21.49 2.96 7.13
CA GLU A 27 -21.37 1.53 7.43
C GLU A 27 -19.93 1.15 7.07
N GLY A 28 -18.98 1.65 7.86
CA GLY A 28 -17.57 1.36 7.70
C GLY A 28 -17.33 -0.03 8.26
N ARG A 29 -17.13 -1.02 7.39
CA ARG A 29 -16.55 -2.30 7.81
C ARG A 29 -15.12 -2.03 8.24
N PHE A 30 -14.87 -1.97 9.55
CA PHE A 30 -13.51 -1.89 10.08
C PHE A 30 -12.81 -3.22 9.85
N VAL A 31 -11.76 -3.21 9.03
CA VAL A 31 -10.92 -4.37 8.75
C VAL A 31 -9.56 -4.12 9.40
N LEU A 32 -9.12 -5.04 10.24
CA LEU A 32 -7.75 -5.04 10.72
C LEU A 32 -6.86 -5.51 9.59
N GLU A 33 -6.07 -4.60 9.03
CA GLU A 33 -5.07 -4.93 8.03
C GLU A 33 -3.67 -4.92 8.66
N PRO A 34 -2.80 -5.87 8.28
CA PRO A 34 -1.43 -5.87 8.75
C PRO A 34 -0.64 -4.70 8.15
N ASP A 35 0.27 -4.14 8.96
CA ASP A 35 1.14 -3.04 8.54
C ASP A 35 2.14 -3.52 7.47
N PRO A 36 2.23 -2.85 6.30
CA PRO A 36 3.09 -3.30 5.20
C PRO A 36 4.59 -3.26 5.52
N LYS A 37 5.05 -2.43 6.47
CA LYS A 37 6.45 -2.45 6.90
C LYS A 37 6.75 -3.72 7.68
N VAL A 38 5.89 -4.06 8.66
CA VAL A 38 6.02 -5.29 9.44
C VAL A 38 5.98 -6.53 8.55
N VAL A 39 5.09 -6.55 7.55
CA VAL A 39 5.01 -7.66 6.59
C VAL A 39 6.32 -7.81 5.79
N ARG A 40 6.92 -6.71 5.31
CA ARG A 40 8.21 -6.74 4.60
C ARG A 40 9.36 -7.26 5.47
N GLU A 41 9.43 -6.80 6.71
CA GLU A 41 10.44 -7.27 7.67
C GLU A 41 10.31 -8.77 7.92
N LEU A 42 9.07 -9.24 8.10
CA LEU A 42 8.79 -10.65 8.36
C LEU A 42 9.15 -11.55 7.16
N LEU A 43 8.84 -11.12 5.93
CA LEU A 43 9.24 -11.83 4.71
C LEU A 43 10.76 -11.86 4.52
N THR A 44 11.44 -10.74 4.84
CA THR A 44 12.91 -10.68 4.77
C THR A 44 13.54 -11.68 5.74
N ARG A 45 13.06 -11.70 7.00
CA ARG A 45 13.53 -12.66 8.01
C ARG A 45 13.24 -14.11 7.61
N TYR A 46 12.04 -14.38 7.06
CA TYR A 46 11.69 -15.70 6.55
C TYR A 46 12.68 -16.17 5.47
N ALA A 47 12.99 -15.32 4.49
CA ALA A 47 13.93 -15.63 3.42
C ALA A 47 15.34 -15.91 3.96
N SER A 48 15.86 -15.07 4.86
CA SER A 48 17.16 -15.29 5.49
C SER A 48 17.23 -16.61 6.25
N LEU A 49 16.18 -16.98 6.98
CA LEU A 49 16.11 -18.26 7.71
C LEU A 49 16.00 -19.47 6.77
N ARG A 50 15.28 -19.34 5.66
CA ARG A 50 15.20 -20.37 4.61
C ARG A 50 16.57 -20.64 3.99
N ILE A 51 17.34 -19.59 3.70
CA ILE A 51 18.71 -19.70 3.19
C ILE A 51 19.59 -20.40 4.24
N ALA A 52 19.60 -19.91 5.49
CA ALA A 52 20.41 -20.50 6.56
C ALA A 52 20.06 -21.97 6.84
N GLN A 53 18.79 -22.34 6.76
CA GLN A 53 18.33 -23.72 6.91
C GLN A 53 18.86 -24.61 5.77
N ALA A 54 18.84 -24.13 4.53
CA ALA A 54 19.31 -24.85 3.35
C ALA A 54 20.84 -25.02 3.35
N GLU A 55 21.57 -23.99 3.79
CA GLU A 55 23.03 -24.03 3.89
C GLU A 55 23.52 -24.99 4.98
N ARG A 56 22.96 -24.88 6.19
CA ARG A 56 23.32 -25.73 7.31
C ARG A 56 22.16 -25.88 8.29
N PRO A 57 21.44 -27.01 8.27
CA PRO A 57 20.34 -27.26 9.17
C PRO A 57 20.81 -27.20 10.63
N ARG A 58 20.31 -26.22 11.38
CA ARG A 58 20.54 -26.09 12.83
C ARG A 58 19.19 -26.09 13.54
N PRO A 59 19.04 -26.79 14.69
CA PRO A 59 17.78 -26.82 15.42
C PRO A 59 17.22 -25.43 15.77
N ALA A 60 18.09 -24.48 16.11
CA ALA A 60 17.69 -23.09 16.38
C ALA A 60 17.06 -22.40 15.17
N VAL A 61 17.67 -22.55 13.98
CA VAL A 61 17.14 -21.98 12.73
C VAL A 61 15.81 -22.62 12.33
N VAL A 62 15.67 -23.93 12.54
CA VAL A 62 14.40 -24.64 12.26
C VAL A 62 13.27 -24.12 13.17
N ARG A 63 13.55 -23.93 14.46
CA ARG A 63 12.57 -23.37 15.41
C ARG A 63 12.18 -21.95 15.01
N GLU A 64 13.16 -21.09 14.77
CA GLU A 64 12.90 -19.71 14.39
C GLU A 64 12.13 -19.59 13.07
N LEU A 65 12.47 -20.42 12.08
CA LEU A 65 11.73 -20.49 10.82
C LEU A 65 10.28 -20.93 11.04
N THR A 66 10.04 -21.87 11.97
CA THR A 66 8.69 -22.32 12.33
C THR A 66 7.89 -21.18 12.95
N ASP A 67 8.49 -20.40 13.87
CA ASP A 67 7.82 -19.27 14.52
C ASP A 67 7.46 -18.16 13.53
N VAL A 68 8.39 -17.84 12.62
CA VAL A 68 8.15 -16.85 11.55
C VAL A 68 7.05 -17.35 10.59
N SER A 69 7.10 -18.63 10.21
CA SER A 69 6.08 -19.24 9.35
C SER A 69 4.70 -19.20 9.99
N TYR A 70 4.62 -19.54 11.28
CA TYR A 70 3.38 -19.48 12.05
C TYR A 70 2.83 -18.04 12.13
N THR A 71 3.70 -17.07 12.42
CA THR A 71 3.33 -15.65 12.47
C THR A 71 2.78 -15.17 11.13
N LEU A 72 3.40 -15.55 10.01
CA LEU A 72 2.90 -15.24 8.67
C LEU A 72 1.51 -15.85 8.44
N CYS A 73 1.32 -17.13 8.75
CA CYS A 73 0.03 -17.80 8.61
C CYS A 73 -1.08 -17.09 9.40
N VAL A 74 -0.83 -16.77 10.68
CA VAL A 74 -1.82 -16.07 11.51
C VAL A 74 -2.10 -14.67 10.97
N MET A 75 -1.06 -13.90 10.64
CA MET A 75 -1.21 -12.53 10.16
C MET A 75 -1.96 -12.45 8.82
N MET A 76 -1.77 -13.45 7.96
CA MET A 76 -2.44 -13.54 6.67
C MET A 76 -3.75 -14.32 6.72
N ALA A 77 -4.12 -14.87 7.88
CA ALA A 77 -5.26 -15.77 8.05
C ALA A 77 -5.25 -16.93 7.04
N THR A 78 -4.11 -17.61 6.92
CA THR A 78 -3.91 -18.81 6.09
C THR A 78 -3.43 -19.98 6.95
N THR A 79 -3.53 -21.20 6.40
CA THR A 79 -3.09 -22.43 7.08
C THR A 79 -1.75 -22.98 6.55
N SER A 80 -1.27 -22.43 5.43
CA SER A 80 0.00 -22.81 4.79
C SER A 80 0.91 -21.59 4.66
N VAL A 81 2.20 -21.80 4.89
CA VAL A 81 3.22 -20.75 4.74
C VAL A 81 3.36 -20.28 3.30
N HIS A 82 3.14 -21.17 2.32
CA HIS A 82 3.17 -20.78 0.90
C HIS A 82 2.03 -19.82 0.56
N ASP A 83 0.82 -20.11 1.04
CA ASP A 83 -0.34 -19.23 0.87
C ASP A 83 -0.15 -17.92 1.64
N ALA A 84 0.46 -17.98 2.82
CA ALA A 84 0.77 -16.81 3.62
C ALA A 84 1.70 -15.86 2.86
N VAL A 85 2.81 -16.38 2.31
CA VAL A 85 3.77 -15.59 1.54
C VAL A 85 3.10 -14.99 0.29
N ALA A 86 2.35 -15.79 -0.47
CA ALA A 86 1.66 -15.29 -1.67
C ALA A 86 0.66 -14.17 -1.34
N LYS A 87 -0.11 -14.31 -0.26
CA LYS A 87 -1.07 -13.29 0.19
C LYS A 87 -0.38 -12.04 0.73
N ALA A 88 0.75 -12.20 1.42
CA ALA A 88 1.57 -11.10 1.90
C ALA A 88 2.15 -10.28 0.73
N ASP A 89 2.69 -10.94 -0.29
CA ASP A 89 3.21 -10.27 -1.49
C ASP A 89 2.10 -9.53 -2.24
N ALA A 90 0.92 -10.14 -2.41
CA ALA A 90 -0.24 -9.49 -3.01
C ALA A 90 -0.68 -8.26 -2.22
N LEU A 91 -0.68 -8.34 -0.88
CA LEU A 91 -0.99 -7.21 0.00
C LEU A 91 0.04 -6.08 -0.16
N LEU A 92 1.32 -6.40 -0.24
CA LEU A 92 2.39 -5.42 -0.43
C LEU A 92 2.31 -4.75 -1.80
N LEU A 93 1.99 -5.50 -2.86
CA LEU A 93 1.80 -4.95 -4.20
C LEU A 93 0.61 -4.00 -4.26
N ALA A 94 -0.52 -4.38 -3.64
CA ALA A 94 -1.70 -3.53 -3.56
C ALA A 94 -1.44 -2.22 -2.80
N LYS A 95 -0.62 -2.26 -1.73
CA LYS A 95 -0.25 -1.06 -0.95
C LYS A 95 0.90 -0.24 -1.59
N GLY A 96 1.71 -0.86 -2.44
CA GLY A 96 2.82 -0.22 -3.14
C GLY A 96 2.40 0.63 -4.35
N GLY A 97 1.21 0.37 -4.91
CA GLY A 97 0.65 1.13 -6.04
C GLY A 97 0.22 2.58 -5.74
N THR A 98 0.42 3.07 -4.51
CA THR A 98 0.02 4.43 -4.09
C THR A 98 1.19 5.25 -3.53
N ALA A 99 2.45 4.88 -3.82
CA ALA A 99 3.57 5.77 -3.53
C ALA A 99 3.71 6.84 -4.64
N PRO A 100 3.71 8.15 -4.32
CA PRO A 100 4.28 9.15 -5.21
C PRO A 100 5.75 8.76 -5.43
N GLN A 101 6.08 8.56 -6.70
CA GLN A 101 7.45 8.36 -7.17
C GLN A 101 8.32 9.50 -6.65
N ALA A 102 9.58 9.14 -6.39
CA ALA A 102 10.69 10.02 -6.07
C ALA A 102 10.52 11.47 -6.57
N GLY A 103 10.81 12.44 -5.68
CA GLY A 103 11.12 13.80 -6.12
C GLY A 103 12.18 13.76 -7.22
N PRO A 104 12.18 14.73 -8.14
CA PRO A 104 13.09 14.73 -9.28
C PRO A 104 14.51 14.60 -8.76
N VAL A 105 15.18 13.51 -9.13
CA VAL A 105 16.64 13.47 -9.03
C VAL A 105 17.08 14.49 -10.06
N ASP A 106 17.58 15.63 -9.60
CA ASP A 106 18.29 16.54 -10.48
C ASP A 106 19.44 15.75 -11.08
N ALA A 107 19.28 15.42 -12.37
CA ALA A 107 20.33 14.87 -13.20
C ALA A 107 21.33 15.99 -13.48
N ASN A 108 22.15 16.33 -12.50
CA ASN A 108 23.34 17.14 -12.72
C ASN A 108 24.42 16.81 -11.69
N GLY A 109 25.15 15.74 -11.97
CA GLY A 109 26.34 15.33 -11.23
C GLY A 109 27.28 14.61 -12.19
N GLU A 110 27.93 15.40 -13.03
CA GLU A 110 29.13 15.02 -13.77
C GLU A 110 30.08 14.13 -12.95
N SER A 111 30.49 13.00 -13.51
CA SER A 111 31.76 12.35 -13.17
C SER A 111 32.15 11.46 -14.32
N GLY A 112 32.91 12.07 -15.24
CA GLY A 112 33.63 11.34 -16.27
C GLY A 112 34.73 10.51 -15.62
N LEU A 113 34.72 9.20 -15.87
CA LEU A 113 35.86 8.32 -15.65
C LEU A 113 35.94 7.38 -16.85
N SER A 114 36.80 7.77 -17.80
CA SER A 114 37.27 6.93 -18.90
C SER A 114 37.92 5.66 -18.35
N LEU A 115 37.49 4.50 -18.85
CA LEU A 115 38.26 3.26 -18.73
C LEU A 115 38.74 2.86 -20.13
N ALA A 116 40.03 3.05 -20.37
CA ALA A 116 40.73 2.48 -21.51
C ALA A 116 40.97 0.99 -21.24
N VAL A 117 40.66 0.14 -22.22
CA VAL A 117 41.20 -1.22 -22.38
C VAL A 117 41.48 -1.46 -23.84
#